data_AF-A0A0J6W9Y7-F1
#
_entry.id   AF-A0A0J6W9Y7-F1
#
_cell.length_a   1.000
_cell.length_b   1.000
_cell.length_c   1.000
_cell.angle_alpha   90.00
_cell.angle_beta   90.00
_cell.angle_gamma   90.00
#
_symmetry.space_group_name_H-M   'P 1'
#
loop_
_entity.id
_entity.type
_entity.pdbx_description
1 polymer ?
#
loop_
_entity_poly.entity_id
_entity_poly.type
_entity_poly.pdbx_seq_one_letter_code
_entity_poly.pdbx_strand_id
1 'polypeptide(L)'
;MVRSPLTPQQRAAGRRLGAYLRDARGERKAADVAHAASISPETLRKIETGRLSTPAFTTVAALAAVLKIRLDELARICLPEWDLENTG
;
A
#
# COMPACT_ATOMS: atom_id res chain seq x y z
N MET A 1 -19.59 -12.57 -10.80
CA MET A 1 -19.10 -11.30 -11.39
C MET A 1 -17.62 -11.46 -11.72
N VAL A 2 -17.23 -11.28 -12.99
CA VAL A 2 -15.82 -11.27 -13.40
C VAL A 2 -15.16 -10.02 -12.82
N ARG A 3 -14.04 -10.18 -12.10
CA ARG A 3 -13.23 -9.02 -11.71
C ARG A 3 -12.56 -8.48 -12.97
N SER A 4 -12.85 -7.23 -13.32
CA SER A 4 -12.13 -6.55 -14.40
C SER A 4 -10.62 -6.61 -14.12
N PRO A 5 -9.80 -6.89 -15.13
CA PRO A 5 -8.36 -6.89 -14.95
C PRO A 5 -7.90 -5.50 -14.50
N LEU A 6 -6.93 -5.47 -13.58
CA LEU A 6 -6.34 -4.22 -13.14
C LEU A 6 -5.75 -3.45 -14.33
N THR A 7 -5.85 -2.13 -14.30
CA THR A 7 -5.18 -1.28 -15.28
C THR A 7 -3.67 -1.27 -15.04
N PRO A 8 -2.84 -0.97 -16.05
CA PRO A 8 -1.41 -0.77 -15.87
C PRO A 8 -1.09 0.27 -14.77
N GLN A 9 -1.90 1.34 -14.69
CA GLN A 9 -1.78 2.41 -13.70
C GLN A 9 -2.06 1.88 -12.28
N GLN A 10 -3.11 1.09 -12.08
CA GLN A 10 -3.41 0.47 -10.78
C GLN A 10 -2.28 -0.47 -10.33
N ARG A 11 -1.73 -1.26 -11.26
CA ARG A 11 -0.56 -2.11 -10.95
C ARG A 11 0.67 -1.29 -10.60
N ALA A 12 0.91 -0.18 -11.31
CA ALA A 12 2.02 0.72 -11.03
C ALA A 12 1.88 1.39 -9.65
N ALA A 13 0.69 1.89 -9.30
CA ALA A 13 0.40 2.44 -7.99
C ALA A 13 0.64 1.41 -6.87
N GLY A 14 0.13 0.19 -7.02
CA GLY A 14 0.36 -0.90 -6.08
C GLY A 14 1.84 -1.27 -5.90
N ARG A 15 2.64 -1.24 -6.98
CA ARG A 15 4.10 -1.45 -6.90
C ARG A 15 4.82 -0.32 -6.15
N ARG A 16 4.46 0.94 -6.41
CA ARG A 16 5.03 2.11 -5.72
C ARG A 16 4.72 2.07 -4.22
N LEU A 17 3.46 1.81 -3.88
CA LEU A 17 3.01 1.64 -2.49
C LEU A 17 3.78 0.52 -1.80
N GLY A 18 3.85 -0.65 -2.43
CA GLY A 18 4.57 -1.81 -1.89
C GLY A 18 6.05 -1.53 -1.62
N ALA A 19 6.73 -0.92 -2.58
CA ALA A 19 8.14 -0.55 -2.44
C ALA A 19 8.35 0.44 -1.28
N TYR A 20 7.49 1.45 -1.15
CA TYR A 20 7.59 2.42 -0.08
C TYR A 20 7.35 1.80 1.31
N LEU A 21 6.32 0.95 1.44
CA LEU A 21 6.05 0.24 2.70
C LEU A 21 7.20 -0.71 3.08
N ARG A 22 7.81 -1.35 2.08
CA ARG A 22 8.98 -2.21 2.28
C ARG A 22 10.17 -1.41 2.81
N ASP A 23 10.41 -0.24 2.24
CA ASP A 23 11.49 0.66 2.67
C ASP A 23 11.25 1.16 4.10
N ALA A 24 10.04 1.68 4.37
CA ALA A 24 9.66 2.16 5.69
C ALA A 24 9.68 1.06 6.76
N ARG A 25 9.40 -0.21 6.41
CA ARG A 25 9.57 -1.33 7.34
C ARG A 25 11.03 -1.49 7.78
N GLY A 26 12.00 -1.21 6.89
CA GLY A 26 13.42 -1.34 7.16
C GLY A 26 13.82 -2.77 7.51
N GLU A 27 14.56 -2.93 8.61
CA GLU A 27 15.05 -4.23 9.10
C GLU A 27 14.03 -4.99 9.97
N ARG A 28 12.91 -4.36 10.34
CA ARG A 28 11.85 -5.00 11.13
C ARG A 28 11.32 -6.23 10.41
N LYS A 29 11.08 -7.33 11.12
CA LYS A 29 10.57 -8.56 10.49
C LYS A 29 9.17 -8.30 9.95
N ALA A 30 8.88 -8.87 8.77
CA ALA A 30 7.55 -8.78 8.18
C ALA A 30 6.46 -9.37 9.10
N ALA A 31 6.80 -10.40 9.89
CA ALA A 31 5.86 -10.98 10.85
C ALA A 31 5.45 -9.99 11.95
N ASP A 32 6.40 -9.25 12.52
CA ASP A 32 6.15 -8.32 13.61
C ASP A 32 5.27 -7.16 13.16
N VAL A 33 5.58 -6.58 11.99
CA VAL A 33 4.78 -5.49 11.41
C VAL A 33 3.40 -5.97 10.99
N ALA A 34 3.31 -7.15 10.36
CA ALA A 34 2.02 -7.70 9.95
C ALA A 34 1.12 -7.99 11.15
N HIS A 35 1.68 -8.55 12.22
CA HIS A 35 0.95 -8.81 13.46
C HIS A 35 0.44 -7.51 14.09
N ALA A 36 1.30 -6.49 14.19
CA ALA A 36 0.90 -5.17 14.70
C ALA A 36 -0.18 -4.49 13.83
N ALA A 37 -0.21 -4.78 12.53
CA ALA A 37 -1.22 -4.28 11.59
C ALA A 37 -2.44 -5.20 11.45
N SER A 38 -2.56 -6.25 12.28
CA SER A 38 -3.65 -7.23 12.25
C SER A 38 -3.86 -7.90 10.88
N ILE A 39 -2.76 -8.19 10.17
CA ILE A 39 -2.76 -8.91 8.89
C ILE A 39 -1.80 -10.09 8.91
N SER A 40 -1.94 -11.00 7.94
CA SER A 40 -0.98 -12.09 7.79
C SER A 40 0.39 -11.58 7.27
N PRO A 41 1.52 -12.20 7.67
CA PRO A 41 2.84 -11.87 7.12
C PRO A 41 2.91 -12.09 5.59
N GLU A 42 2.16 -13.06 5.09
CA GLU A 42 1.99 -13.36 3.67
C GLU A 42 1.30 -12.19 2.94
N THR A 43 0.25 -11.60 3.54
CA THR A 43 -0.44 -10.41 3.00
C THR A 43 0.54 -9.24 2.89
N LEU A 44 1.31 -8.97 3.94
CA LEU A 44 2.32 -7.91 3.91
C LEU A 44 3.35 -8.14 2.81
N ARG A 45 3.89 -9.36 2.67
CA ARG A 45 4.84 -9.70 1.59
C ARG A 45 4.24 -9.49 0.20
N LYS A 46 2.97 -9.81 -0.01
CA LYS A 46 2.28 -9.58 -1.29
C LYS A 46 2.10 -8.09 -1.59
N ILE A 47 1.84 -7.27 -0.57
CA ILE A 47 1.78 -5.81 -0.70
C ILE A 47 3.16 -5.27 -1.07
N GLU A 48 4.19 -5.63 -0.29
CA GLU A 48 5.56 -5.15 -0.48
C GLU A 48 6.16 -5.50 -1.84
N THR A 49 5.81 -6.67 -2.37
CA THR A 49 6.24 -7.11 -3.71
C THR A 49 5.35 -6.59 -4.84
N GLY A 50 4.30 -5.82 -4.53
CA GLY A 50 3.33 -5.31 -5.50
C GLY A 50 2.39 -6.36 -6.11
N ARG A 51 2.46 -7.61 -5.63
CA ARG A 51 1.58 -8.72 -6.05
C ARG A 51 0.14 -8.53 -5.58
N LEU A 52 -0.07 -7.77 -4.51
CA LEU A 52 -1.39 -7.29 -4.07
C LEU A 52 -1.52 -5.81 -4.45
N SER A 53 -1.97 -5.53 -5.67
CA SER A 53 -1.98 -4.15 -6.19
C SER A 53 -3.11 -3.28 -5.64
N THR A 54 -4.18 -3.88 -5.12
CA THR A 54 -5.33 -3.17 -4.52
C THR A 54 -5.56 -3.67 -3.09
N PRO A 55 -4.70 -3.31 -2.12
CA PRO A 55 -4.96 -3.59 -0.72
C PRO A 55 -6.23 -2.88 -0.26
N ALA A 56 -6.92 -3.45 0.73
CA ALA A 56 -8.05 -2.78 1.37
C ALA A 56 -7.57 -1.50 2.08
N PHE A 57 -8.38 -0.45 2.08
CA PHE A 57 -8.07 0.82 2.75
C PHE A 57 -7.70 0.59 4.23
N THR A 58 -8.44 -0.26 4.94
CA THR A 58 -8.18 -0.60 6.34
C THR A 58 -6.79 -1.22 6.55
N THR A 59 -6.33 -2.04 5.60
CA THR A 59 -4.97 -2.60 5.62
C THR A 59 -3.92 -1.51 5.43
N VAL A 60 -4.14 -0.58 4.50
CA VAL A 60 -3.22 0.54 4.27
C VAL A 60 -3.16 1.46 5.50
N ALA A 61 -4.31 1.78 6.10
CA ALA A 61 -4.40 2.60 7.31
C ALA A 61 -3.72 1.96 8.51
N ALA A 62 -3.91 0.65 8.72
CA ALA A 62 -3.25 -0.09 9.80
C ALA A 62 -1.72 -0.10 9.62
N LEU A 63 -1.23 -0.33 8.40
CA LEU A 63 0.20 -0.29 8.10
C LEU A 63 0.79 1.11 8.30
N ALA A 64 0.08 2.16 7.87
CA ALA A 64 0.50 3.53 8.08
C ALA A 64 0.65 3.86 9.57
N ALA A 65 -0.32 3.45 10.40
CA ALA A 65 -0.26 3.65 11.85
C ALA A 65 0.93 2.90 12.50
N VAL A 66 1.14 1.63 12.16
CA VAL A 66 2.24 0.80 12.71
C VAL A 66 3.62 1.30 12.27
N LEU A 67 3.74 1.76 11.03
CA LEU A 67 4.99 2.26 10.47
C LEU A 67 5.23 3.74 10.79
N LYS A 68 4.28 4.42 11.45
CA LYS A 68 4.30 5.86 11.75
C LYS A 68 4.42 6.74 10.49
N ILE A 69 3.74 6.33 9.43
CA ILE A 69 3.67 7.02 8.15
C ILE A 69 2.35 7.80 8.09
N ARG A 70 2.38 9.02 7.55
CA ARG A 70 1.15 9.76 7.33
C ARG A 70 0.44 9.28 6.07
N LEU A 71 -0.89 9.17 6.12
CA LEU A 71 -1.67 8.72 4.95
C LEU A 71 -1.53 9.65 3.74
N ASP A 72 -1.30 10.96 3.95
CA ASP A 72 -1.06 11.92 2.84
C ASP A 72 0.21 11.59 2.05
N GLU A 73 1.22 11.04 2.71
CA GLU A 73 2.46 10.64 2.08
C GLU A 73 2.23 9.42 1.17
N LEU A 74 1.46 8.44 1.64
CA LEU A 74 1.04 7.30 0.82
C LEU A 74 0.21 7.75 -0.39
N ALA A 75 -0.65 8.76 -0.23
CA ALA A 75 -1.46 9.30 -1.32
C ALA A 75 -0.58 9.88 -2.45
N ARG A 76 0.44 10.68 -2.10
CA ARG A 76 1.40 11.26 -3.06
C ARG A 76 2.17 10.21 -3.85
N ILE A 77 2.40 9.04 -3.26
CA ILE A 77 3.12 7.92 -3.91
C ILE A 77 2.19 7.15 -4.86
N CYS A 78 0.93 6.99 -4.48
CA CYS A 78 -0.04 6.20 -5.24
C CYS A 78 -0.65 6.97 -6.41
N LEU A 79 -0.89 8.26 -6.23
CA LEU A 79 -1.60 9.11 -7.17
C LEU A 79 -0.59 9.93 -7.98
N PRO A 80 -0.40 9.64 -9.28
CA PRO A 80 0.35 10.53 -10.15
C PRO A 80 -0.48 11.81 -10.29
N GLU A 81 0.04 12.90 -9.72
CA GLU A 81 -0.58 14.23 -9.69
C GLU A 81 -1.84 14.28 -8.80
N TRP A 82 -1.76 15.08 -7.74
CA TRP A 82 -2.89 15.38 -6.87
C TRP A 82 -3.80 16.36 -7.61
N ASP A 83 -4.40 15.92 -8.72
CA ASP A 83 -5.26 16.74 -9.58
C ASP A 83 -6.68 16.83 -9.02
N LEU A 84 -6.79 17.05 -7.70
CA LEU A 84 -8.08 17.38 -7.07
C LEU A 84 -8.49 18.82 -7.37
N GLU A 85 -7.59 19.65 -7.90
CA GLU A 85 -7.89 21.02 -8.32
C GLU A 85 -8.79 21.06 -9.59
N ASN A 86 -8.89 19.97 -10.34
CA ASN A 86 -9.68 19.89 -11.58
C ASN A 86 -10.94 19.01 -11.51
N THR A 87 -11.35 18.56 -10.32
CA THR A 87 -12.57 17.73 -10.16
C THR A 87 -13.73 18.52 -9.54
N GLY A 88 -13.90 19.78 -9.95
CA GLY A 88 -15.03 20.63 -9.62
C GLY A 88 -16.20 20.47 -10.59
#